data_AF-A0A847YHK0-F1
#
_entry.id   AF-A0A847YHK0-F1
#
_cell.length_a   1.000
_cell.length_b   1.000
_cell.length_c   1.000
_cell.angle_alpha   90.00
_cell.angle_beta   90.00
_cell.angle_gamma   90.00
#
_symmetry.space_group_name_H-M   'P 1'
#
loop_
_entity.id
_entity.type
_entity.pdbx_description
1 polymer ?
#
loop_
_entity_poly.entity_id
_entity_poly.type
_entity_poly.pdbx_seq_one_letter_code
_entity_poly.pdbx_strand_id
1 'polypeptide(L)' 'GKRRCLPREDCCFLPVPNTTAEHLVAYLGETVRAALRQAPDFPQTRVAGLRVELFESDAYSAVWAGDFDETG' A
#
# COMPACT_ATOMS: atom_id res chain seq x y z
N GLY A 1 -6.20 15.93 -25.97
CA GLY A 1 -6.51 15.54 -24.58
C GLY A 1 -7.12 16.71 -23.83
N LYS A 2 -7.86 16.44 -22.74
CA LYS A 2 -8.38 17.50 -21.86
C LYS A 2 -7.28 17.91 -20.87
N ARG A 3 -7.03 19.21 -20.71
CA ARG A 3 -6.10 19.74 -19.69
C ARG A 3 -6.87 19.91 -18.37
N ARG A 4 -6.33 19.37 -17.27
CA ARG A 4 -6.82 19.62 -15.91
C ARG A 4 -5.75 20.40 -15.14
N CYS A 5 -6.16 21.42 -14.41
CA CYS A 5 -5.32 22.19 -13.49
C CYS A 5 -5.95 22.06 -12.11
N LEU A 6 -5.25 21.41 -11.19
CA LEU A 6 -5.68 21.21 -9.80
C LEU A 6 -4.68 21.88 -8.87
N PRO A 7 -5.11 22.44 -7.73
CA PRO A 7 -4.20 22.91 -6.69
C PRO A 7 -3.26 21.77 -6.24
N ARG A 8 -2.01 22.11 -5.94
CA ARG A 8 -1.01 21.09 -5.57
C ARG A 8 -1.35 20.47 -4.22
N GLU A 9 -1.87 21.28 -3.31
CA GLU A 9 -2.35 20.91 -1.99
C GLU A 9 -3.48 19.88 -2.01
N ASP A 10 -4.26 19.83 -3.09
CA ASP A 10 -5.33 18.84 -3.30
C ASP A 10 -4.82 17.55 -3.94
N CYS A 11 -3.53 17.49 -4.32
CA CYS A 11 -2.95 16.38 -5.05
C CYS A 11 -1.92 15.62 -4.19
N CYS A 12 -2.11 14.31 -4.06
CA CYS A 12 -1.08 13.42 -3.54
C CYS A 12 -0.35 12.72 -4.69
N PHE A 13 0.97 12.88 -4.78
CA PHE A 13 1.81 12.26 -5.81
C PHE A 13 2.42 10.97 -5.27
N LEU A 14 1.81 9.85 -5.62
CA LEU A 14 2.29 8.52 -5.24
C LEU A 14 3.25 7.97 -6.31
N PRO A 15 4.28 7.19 -5.94
CA PRO A 15 5.23 6.58 -6.88
C PRO A 15 4.65 5.31 -7.52
N VAL A 16 3.44 5.42 -8.08
CA VAL A 16 2.72 4.33 -8.75
C VAL A 16 2.47 4.69 -10.22
N PRO A 17 2.49 3.72 -11.15
CA PRO A 17 2.28 3.99 -12.57
C PRO A 17 0.82 4.37 -12.89
N ASN A 18 -0.13 3.99 -12.03
CA ASN A 18 -1.55 4.33 -12.11
C ASN A 18 -2.17 4.26 -10.71
N THR A 19 -3.31 4.91 -10.50
CA THR A 19 -4.08 4.91 -9.25
C THR A 19 -5.18 3.84 -9.26
N THR A 20 -4.96 2.69 -9.91
CA THR A 20 -5.89 1.56 -9.80
C THR A 20 -5.78 0.92 -8.42
N ALA A 21 -6.82 0.23 -7.97
CA ALA A 21 -6.83 -0.41 -6.65
C ALA A 21 -5.64 -1.38 -6.46
N GLU A 22 -5.22 -2.09 -7.50
CA GLU A 22 -4.09 -3.02 -7.48
C GLU A 22 -2.74 -2.33 -7.26
N HIS A 23 -2.49 -1.23 -7.97
CA HIS A 23 -1.26 -0.47 -7.80
C HIS A 23 -1.21 0.21 -6.42
N LEU A 24 -2.34 0.75 -5.97
CA LEU A 24 -2.45 1.38 -4.66
C LEU A 24 -2.27 0.37 -3.53
N VAL A 25 -2.94 -0.79 -3.59
CA VAL A 25 -2.84 -1.79 -2.52
C VAL A 25 -1.44 -2.41 -2.44
N ALA A 26 -0.74 -2.57 -3.58
CA ALA A 26 0.66 -3.00 -3.59
C ALA A 26 1.58 -1.96 -2.94
N TYR A 27 1.45 -0.68 -3.32
CA TYR A 27 2.22 0.41 -2.72
C TYR A 27 1.96 0.53 -1.22
N LEU A 28 0.69 0.49 -0.79
CA LEU A 28 0.31 0.57 0.61
C LEU A 28 0.80 -0.65 1.39
N GLY A 29 0.67 -1.85 0.84
CA GLY A 29 1.14 -3.10 1.43
C GLY A 29 2.63 -3.06 1.76
N GLU A 30 3.45 -2.68 0.79
CA GLU A 30 4.89 -2.54 1.00
C GLU A 30 5.25 -1.42 1.99
N THR A 31 4.56 -0.29 1.90
CA THR A 31 4.79 0.85 2.79
C THR A 31 4.47 0.49 4.25
N VAL A 32 3.33 -0.17 4.49
CA VAL A 32 2.92 -0.62 5.83
C VAL A 32 3.87 -1.71 6.33
N ARG A 33 4.25 -2.68 5.49
CA ARG A 33 5.21 -3.72 5.86
C ARG A 33 6.55 -3.12 6.30
N ALA A 34 7.08 -2.16 5.54
CA ALA A 34 8.33 -1.47 5.86
C ALA A 34 8.22 -0.68 7.16
N ALA A 35 7.12 0.05 7.37
CA ALA A 35 6.89 0.81 8.60
C ALA A 35 6.79 -0.12 9.83
N LEU A 36 6.10 -1.25 9.72
CA LEU A 36 6.00 -2.26 10.78
C LEU A 36 7.37 -2.87 11.11
N ARG A 37 8.21 -3.15 10.10
CA ARG A 37 9.59 -3.62 10.33
C ARG A 37 10.45 -2.61 11.10
N GLN A 38 10.16 -1.32 10.99
CA GLN A 38 10.91 -0.26 11.69
C GLN A 38 10.32 0.09 13.07
N ALA A 39 9.13 -0.42 13.40
CA ALA A 39 8.49 -0.14 14.67
C ALA A 39 9.17 -0.92 15.82
N PRO A 40 9.54 -0.27 16.94
CA PRO A 40 10.34 -0.89 18.00
C PRO A 40 9.64 -2.05 18.71
N ASP A 41 8.31 -2.00 18.79
CA ASP A 41 7.50 -3.00 19.51
C ASP A 41 6.83 -4.02 18.57
N PHE A 42 7.17 -4.01 17.27
CA PHE A 42 6.56 -4.94 16.33
C PHE A 42 7.20 -6.34 16.49
N PRO A 43 6.41 -7.38 16.85
CA PRO A 43 6.95 -8.70 17.14
C PRO A 43 7.21 -9.47 15.84
N GLN A 44 8.25 -9.08 15.10
CA GLN A 44 8.59 -9.65 13.79
C GLN A 44 8.65 -11.18 13.80
N THR A 45 9.20 -11.78 14.87
CA THR A 45 9.33 -13.23 15.01
C THR A 45 8.01 -13.97 15.31
N ARG A 46 6.90 -13.24 15.53
CA ARG A 46 5.56 -13.80 15.81
C ARG A 46 4.55 -13.51 14.71
N VAL A 47 4.89 -12.71 13.70
CA VAL A 47 3.98 -12.33 12.62
C VAL A 47 4.54 -12.83 11.30
N ALA A 48 3.90 -13.85 10.72
CA ALA A 48 4.38 -14.47 9.49
C ALA A 48 4.20 -13.57 8.25
N GLY A 49 3.08 -12.82 8.18
CA GLY A 49 2.78 -11.99 7.02
C GLY A 49 1.76 -10.90 7.28
N LEU A 50 1.58 -10.06 6.28
CA LEU A 50 0.65 -8.94 6.23
C LEU A 50 -0.24 -9.08 5.00
N ARG A 51 -1.56 -8.96 5.21
CA ARG A 51 -2.55 -8.83 4.13
C ARG A 51 -3.17 -7.44 4.20
N VAL A 52 -3.14 -6.73 3.09
CA VAL A 52 -3.80 -5.43 2.92
C VAL A 52 -4.85 -5.57 1.85
N GLU A 53 -6.06 -5.09 2.14
CA GLU A 53 -7.16 -5.05 1.19
C GLU A 53 -7.65 -3.61 1.05
N LEU A 54 -7.78 -3.18 -0.21
CA LEU A 54 -8.26 -1.85 -0.56
C LEU A 54 -9.58 -2.01 -1.30
N PHE A 55 -10.61 -1.33 -0.80
CA PHE A 55 -11.93 -1.26 -1.43
C PHE A 55 -12.02 0.06 -2.19
N GLU A 56 -12.22 -0.01 -3.51
CA GLU A 56 -12.61 1.16 -4.30
C GLU A 56 -14.10 1.48 -4.07
N SER A 57 -14.89 0.43 -3.87
CA SER A 57 -16.28 0.47 -3.40
C SER A 57 -16.65 -0.87 -2.74
N ASP A 58 -17.90 -1.03 -2.30
CA ASP A 58 -18.37 -2.28 -1.69
C ASP A 58 -18.29 -3.50 -2.61
N ALA A 59 -18.26 -3.29 -3.93
CA ALA A 59 -18.25 -4.37 -4.92
C ALA A 59 -16.87 -4.64 -5.55
N TYR A 60 -15.91 -3.72 -5.37
CA TYR A 60 -14.59 -3.80 -6.03
C TYR A 60 -13.48 -3.59 -5.01
N SER A 61 -12.68 -4.64 -4.82
CA SER A 61 -11.50 -4.62 -3.97
C SER A 61 -10.28 -5.21 -4.67
N ALA A 62 -9.11 -4.80 -4.20
CA ALA A 62 -7.84 -5.39 -4.54
C ALA A 62 -7.10 -5.79 -3.27
N VAL A 63 -6.32 -6.87 -3.35
CA VAL A 63 -5.61 -7.44 -2.21
C VAL A 63 -4.13 -7.51 -2.54
N TRP A 64 -3.31 -7.13 -1.57
CA TRP A 64 -1.89 -7.42 -1.53
C TRP A 64 -1.59 -8.27 -0.30
N ALA A 65 -0.68 -9.23 -0.45
CA ALA A 65 -0.16 -10.03 0.66
C ALA A 65 1.37 -10.10 0.55
N GLY A 66 2.05 -10.03 1.69
CA GLY A 66 3.49 -10.17 1.74
C GLY A 66 3.95 -10.70 3.09
N ASP A 67 5.03 -11.47 3.07
CA ASP A 67 5.58 -12.11 4.25
C ASP A 67 6.63 -11.22 4.93
N PHE A 68 6.80 -11.43 6.24
CA PHE A 68 7.89 -10.80 6.99
C PHE A 68 9.19 -11.61 6.93
N ASP A 69 9.11 -12.91 6.62
CA ASP A 69 10.21 -13.88 6.64
C ASP A 69 11.20 -13.76 5.46
N GLU A 70 10.94 -12.91 4.46
CA GLU A 70 11.84 -12.73 3.30
C GLU A 70 13.10 -11.87 3.57
N THR A 71 13.78 -12.11 4.68
CA THR A 71 15.16 -11.66 4.90
C THR A 71 15.99 -12.81 5.44
N GLY A 72 16.68 -13.50 4.52
CA GLY A 72 18.03 -13.99 4.78
C GLY A 72 19.03 -12.85 4.76
#